data_AF-A0A8T6G305-F1
#
_entry.id   AF-A0A8T6G305-F1
#
_cell.length_a   1.000
_cell.length_b   1.000
_cell.length_c   1.000
_cell.angle_alpha   90.00
_cell.angle_beta   90.00
_cell.angle_gamma   90.00
#
_symmetry.space_group_name_H-M   'P 1'
#
loop_
_entity.id
_entity.type
_entity.pdbx_description
1 polymer ?
#
loop_
_entity_poly.entity_id
_entity_poly.type
_entity_poly.pdbx_seq_one_letter_code
_entity_poly.pdbx_strand_id
1 'polypeptide(L)'
;MLALLFSAACATEEAATEEMAETEDAQTEEMEAPAMASRLQTVQERGYLICASRNDVPGYGFTDEAGNNVGFDIDLCRAVAAAVLGDPDAFEIRLITAAERGPTIQSGEVDLLVRT
;
A
#
# COMPACT_ATOMS: atom_id res chain seq x y z
N MET A 1 0.54 64.90 1.85
CA MET A 1 0.66 64.66 0.40
C MET A 1 0.44 63.17 0.20
N LEU A 2 -0.82 62.81 0.05
CA LEU A 2 -1.37 61.46 -0.03
C LEU A 2 -2.19 61.45 -1.32
N ALA A 3 -1.85 60.63 -2.32
CA ALA A 3 -2.69 60.21 -3.45
C ALA A 3 -1.93 59.30 -4.43
N LEU A 4 -2.70 58.49 -5.17
CA LEU A 4 -2.37 57.44 -6.17
C LEU A 4 -2.13 56.06 -5.50
N LEU A 5 -3.10 55.15 -5.33
CA LEU A 5 -4.26 54.76 -6.17
C LEU A 5 -3.88 54.49 -7.63
N PHE A 6 -3.50 53.24 -7.92
CA PHE A 6 -3.77 52.61 -9.21
C PHE A 6 -4.48 51.27 -8.96
N SER A 7 -5.72 51.26 -9.43
CA SER A 7 -6.67 50.15 -9.50
C SER A 7 -6.42 49.33 -10.78
N ALA A 8 -7.02 48.14 -10.81
CA ALA A 8 -7.32 47.31 -11.97
C ALA A 8 -6.23 46.36 -12.49
N ALA A 9 -6.37 45.10 -12.08
CA ALA A 9 -6.13 43.95 -12.94
C ALA A 9 -7.27 42.94 -12.74
N CYS A 10 -8.45 43.28 -13.26
CA CYS A 10 -9.44 42.27 -13.66
C CYS A 10 -8.97 41.73 -15.01
N ALA A 11 -8.34 40.56 -15.03
CA ALA A 11 -8.29 39.75 -16.24
C ALA A 11 -9.62 38.99 -16.31
N THR A 12 -10.40 39.35 -17.31
CA THR A 12 -11.62 38.67 -17.74
C THR A 12 -11.24 37.29 -18.28
N GLU A 13 -11.63 36.23 -17.58
CA GLU A 13 -11.61 34.88 -18.15
C GLU A 13 -12.85 34.78 -19.06
N GLU A 14 -12.56 34.75 -20.35
CA GLU A 14 -13.53 34.63 -21.43
C GLU A 14 -14.20 33.25 -21.34
N ALA A 15 -15.51 33.25 -21.51
CA ALA A 15 -16.33 32.05 -21.52
C ALA A 15 -15.80 31.04 -22.56
N ALA A 16 -15.30 29.91 -22.08
CA ALA A 16 -15.11 28.71 -22.87
C ALA A 16 -16.24 27.74 -22.54
N THR A 17 -17.25 27.78 -23.41
CA THR A 17 -18.12 26.69 -23.84
C THR A 17 -17.88 25.34 -23.15
N GLU A 18 -18.88 24.90 -22.36
CA GLU A 18 -19.11 23.49 -22.11
C GLU A 18 -19.53 22.84 -23.44
N GLU A 19 -18.61 22.10 -24.07
CA GLU A 19 -18.93 21.14 -25.11
C GLU A 19 -18.73 19.73 -24.54
N MET A 20 -19.84 19.01 -24.48
CA MET A 20 -19.92 17.60 -24.15
C MET A 20 -19.35 16.76 -25.30
N ALA A 21 -18.36 15.93 -25.02
CA ALA A 21 -18.01 14.66 -25.68
C ALA A 21 -16.60 14.31 -25.17
N GLU A 22 -16.23 13.11 -24.77
CA GLU A 22 -16.70 11.76 -25.07
C GLU A 22 -16.15 10.90 -23.93
N THR A 23 -16.88 9.88 -23.51
CA THR A 23 -16.37 8.86 -22.58
C THR A 23 -15.24 8.14 -23.30
N GLU A 24 -13.99 8.50 -23.02
CA GLU A 24 -12.84 7.71 -23.42
C GLU A 24 -12.91 6.43 -22.60
N ASP A 25 -13.42 5.36 -23.21
CA ASP A 25 -13.33 4.00 -22.71
C ASP A 25 -11.88 3.77 -22.31
N ALA A 26 -11.63 3.67 -21.00
CA ALA A 26 -10.36 3.22 -20.47
C ALA A 26 -10.21 1.74 -20.89
N GLN A 27 -9.72 1.54 -22.12
CA GLN A 27 -9.18 0.28 -22.55
C GLN A 27 -8.02 -0.03 -21.61
N THR A 28 -8.28 -0.95 -20.69
CA THR A 28 -7.25 -1.67 -19.95
C THR A 28 -6.54 -2.53 -20.98
N GLU A 29 -5.60 -1.93 -21.70
CA GLU A 29 -4.57 -2.70 -22.38
C GLU A 29 -3.80 -3.42 -21.28
N GLU A 30 -4.05 -4.73 -21.17
CA GLU A 30 -3.21 -5.64 -20.42
C GLU A 30 -1.81 -5.58 -21.05
N MET A 31 -0.98 -4.65 -20.55
CA MET A 31 0.45 -4.72 -20.76
C MET A 31 0.92 -6.03 -20.14
N GLU A 32 1.11 -7.04 -20.99
CA GLU A 32 1.75 -8.29 -20.61
C GLU A 32 3.21 -8.00 -20.26
N ALA A 33 3.43 -7.65 -18.99
CA ALA A 33 4.75 -7.62 -18.39
C ALA A 33 5.39 -9.00 -18.58
N PRO A 34 6.72 -9.09 -18.80
CA PRO A 34 7.39 -10.38 -18.89
C PRO A 34 6.96 -11.26 -17.72
N ALA A 35 6.63 -12.52 -17.98
CA ALA A 35 6.06 -13.48 -17.03
C ALA A 35 7.03 -13.80 -15.88
N MET A 36 7.21 -12.84 -14.97
CA MET A 36 7.68 -13.05 -13.62
C MET A 36 6.49 -13.59 -12.83
N ALA A 37 6.67 -14.66 -12.06
CA ALA A 37 5.63 -15.16 -11.18
C ALA A 37 5.10 -14.00 -10.33
N SER A 38 3.78 -13.81 -10.30
CA SER A 38 3.18 -12.78 -9.46
C SER A 38 3.54 -13.04 -7.99
N ARG A 39 3.46 -11.99 -7.15
CA ARG A 39 3.73 -12.18 -5.72
C ARG A 39 2.76 -13.20 -5.09
N LEU A 40 1.50 -13.15 -5.50
CA LEU A 40 0.48 -14.12 -5.09
C LEU A 40 0.85 -15.54 -5.48
N GLN A 41 1.27 -15.77 -6.73
CA GLN A 41 1.70 -17.08 -7.19
C GLN A 41 2.88 -17.59 -6.38
N THR A 42 3.86 -16.74 -6.09
CA THR A 42 5.02 -17.09 -5.26
C THR A 42 4.59 -17.54 -3.85
N VAL A 43 3.65 -16.83 -3.22
CA VAL A 43 3.12 -17.20 -1.90
C VAL A 43 2.38 -18.54 -1.95
N GLN A 44 1.53 -18.74 -2.94
CA GLN A 44 0.75 -19.97 -3.09
C GLN A 44 1.63 -21.19 -3.36
N GLU A 45 2.64 -21.06 -4.23
CA GLU A 45 3.60 -22.13 -4.51
C GLU A 45 4.47 -22.46 -3.30
N ARG A 46 4.87 -21.44 -2.52
CA ARG A 46 5.68 -21.62 -1.30
C ARG A 46 4.86 -22.15 -0.11
N GLY A 47 3.56 -21.88 -0.08
CA GLY A 47 2.63 -22.35 0.95
C GLY A 47 2.58 -21.50 2.22
N TYR A 48 3.25 -20.36 2.28
CA TYR A 48 3.16 -19.43 3.41
C TYR A 48 3.48 -17.97 3.01
N LEU A 49 2.84 -17.03 3.70
CA LEU A 49 3.02 -15.59 3.55
C LEU A 49 4.14 -15.07 4.47
N ILE A 50 5.14 -14.35 3.95
CA ILE A 50 6.11 -13.60 4.75
C ILE A 50 5.56 -12.18 4.92
N CYS A 51 5.09 -11.85 6.12
CA CYS A 51 4.52 -10.55 6.43
C CYS A 51 5.48 -9.72 7.28
N ALA A 52 5.71 -8.46 6.93
CA ALA A 52 6.58 -7.56 7.66
C ALA A 52 5.77 -6.70 8.65
N SER A 53 6.22 -6.63 9.90
CA SER A 53 5.59 -5.79 10.93
C SER A 53 6.60 -5.27 11.95
N ARG A 54 6.11 -4.71 13.06
CA ARG A 54 6.87 -4.28 14.24
C ARG A 54 6.42 -5.07 15.47
N ASN A 55 7.12 -4.86 16.59
CA ASN A 55 6.82 -5.54 17.84
C ASN A 55 6.78 -4.61 19.07
N ASP A 56 6.78 -3.30 18.87
CA ASP A 56 6.95 -2.29 19.93
C ASP A 56 5.73 -1.38 20.12
N VAL A 57 4.58 -1.66 19.47
CA VAL A 57 3.36 -0.84 19.58
C VAL A 57 2.15 -1.69 19.97
N PRO A 58 1.72 -1.64 21.25
CA PRO A 58 0.53 -2.33 21.72
C PRO A 58 -0.72 -1.98 20.90
N GLY A 59 -1.49 -3.01 20.54
CA GLY A 59 -2.70 -2.88 19.70
C GLY A 59 -2.44 -2.93 18.18
N TYR A 60 -1.20 -2.71 17.73
CA TYR A 60 -0.80 -2.79 16.32
C TYR A 60 0.14 -3.97 16.08
N GLY A 61 1.45 -3.77 16.12
CA GLY A 61 2.44 -4.85 16.10
C GLY A 61 3.18 -4.88 17.43
N PHE A 62 2.95 -5.93 18.24
CA PHE A 62 3.54 -6.07 19.56
C PHE A 62 3.96 -7.51 19.85
N THR A 63 5.08 -7.71 20.56
CA THR A 63 5.41 -9.02 21.13
C THR A 63 4.91 -9.08 22.57
N ASP A 64 3.98 -10.00 22.85
CA ASP A 64 3.43 -10.21 24.19
C ASP A 64 4.44 -10.86 25.17
N GLU A 65 4.05 -10.99 26.44
CA GLU A 65 4.90 -11.60 27.48
C GLU A 65 5.24 -13.07 27.22
N ALA A 66 4.44 -13.77 26.41
CA ALA A 66 4.67 -15.16 26.02
C ALA A 66 5.55 -15.26 24.75
N GLY A 67 5.95 -14.13 24.16
CA GLY A 67 6.78 -14.06 22.96
C GLY A 67 5.99 -14.15 21.65
N ASN A 68 4.66 -14.05 21.68
CA ASN A 68 3.84 -14.08 20.48
C ASN A 68 3.74 -12.69 19.86
N ASN A 69 3.76 -12.63 18.53
CA ASN A 69 3.43 -11.40 17.82
C ASN A 69 1.90 -11.25 17.77
N VAL A 70 1.37 -10.13 18.25
CA VAL A 70 -0.07 -9.85 18.38
C VAL A 70 -0.42 -8.42 17.95
N GLY A 71 -1.71 -8.19 17.72
CA GLY A 71 -2.31 -6.90 17.41
C GLY A 71 -2.76 -6.75 15.96
N PHE A 72 -3.27 -5.56 15.62
CA PHE A 72 -3.91 -5.29 14.33
C PHE A 72 -3.04 -5.63 13.11
N ASP A 73 -1.74 -5.31 13.16
CA ASP A 73 -0.84 -5.58 12.03
C ASP A 73 -0.72 -7.09 11.77
N ILE A 74 -0.65 -7.88 12.85
CA ILE A 74 -0.55 -9.34 12.81
C ILE A 74 -1.88 -9.99 12.40
N ASP A 75 -2.99 -9.44 12.87
CA ASP A 75 -4.33 -9.89 12.48
C ASP A 75 -4.59 -9.68 10.99
N LEU A 76 -4.05 -8.59 10.40
CA LEU A 76 -4.14 -8.37 8.96
C LEU A 76 -3.27 -9.37 8.18
N CYS A 77 -2.05 -9.67 8.64
CA CYS A 77 -1.23 -10.74 8.05
C CYS A 77 -1.97 -12.09 8.07
N ARG A 78 -2.56 -12.44 9.23
CA ARG A 78 -3.37 -13.67 9.41
C ARG A 78 -4.56 -13.72 8.46
N ALA A 79 -5.27 -12.60 8.32
CA ALA A 79 -6.42 -12.49 7.43
C ALA A 79 -6.03 -12.68 5.96
N VAL A 80 -4.91 -12.11 5.53
CA VAL A 80 -4.40 -12.29 4.16
C VAL A 80 -3.96 -13.73 3.94
N ALA A 81 -3.26 -14.36 4.89
CA ALA A 81 -2.88 -15.78 4.80
C ALA A 81 -4.12 -16.68 4.64
N ALA A 82 -5.15 -16.48 5.47
CA ALA A 82 -6.42 -17.18 5.35
C ALA A 82 -7.06 -16.98 3.97
N ALA A 83 -7.04 -15.76 3.43
CA ALA A 83 -7.66 -15.45 2.15
C ALA A 83 -6.93 -16.07 0.95
N VAL A 84 -5.59 -16.12 0.97
CA VAL A 84 -4.79 -16.52 -0.19
C VAL A 84 -4.30 -17.97 -0.15
N LEU A 85 -4.23 -18.56 1.05
CA LEU A 85 -3.76 -19.93 1.29
C LEU A 85 -4.84 -20.84 1.88
N GLY A 86 -5.95 -20.29 2.40
CA GLY A 86 -6.97 -21.06 3.10
C GLY A 86 -6.60 -21.48 4.52
N ASP A 87 -5.42 -21.07 5.00
CA ASP A 87 -4.91 -21.35 6.35
C ASP A 87 -4.50 -20.02 7.01
N PRO A 88 -5.19 -19.60 8.10
CA PRO A 88 -4.85 -18.37 8.82
C PRO A 88 -3.44 -18.43 9.42
N ASP A 89 -2.92 -19.62 9.76
CA ASP A 89 -1.64 -19.76 10.44
C ASP A 89 -0.46 -19.94 9.47
N ALA A 90 -0.73 -19.98 8.15
CA ALA A 90 0.29 -20.10 7.10
C ALA A 90 1.00 -18.76 6.80
N PHE A 91 1.58 -18.14 7.82
CA PHE A 91 2.39 -16.94 7.68
C PHE A 91 3.54 -16.86 8.69
N GLU A 92 4.56 -16.09 8.32
CA GLU A 92 5.68 -15.75 9.18
C GLU A 92 5.78 -14.23 9.34
N ILE A 93 6.25 -13.79 10.51
CA ILE A 93 6.46 -12.38 10.80
C ILE A 93 7.94 -12.03 10.70
N ARG A 94 8.24 -11.08 9.80
CA ARG A 94 9.54 -10.41 9.71
C ARG A 94 9.47 -9.06 10.41
N LEU A 95 10.12 -8.96 11.57
CA LEU A 95 10.18 -7.69 12.32
C LEU A 95 11.13 -6.71 11.64
N ILE A 96 10.68 -5.49 11.35
CA ILE A 96 11.45 -4.45 10.67
C ILE A 96 11.35 -3.08 11.35
N THR A 97 12.41 -2.29 11.22
CA THR A 97 12.50 -0.87 11.60
C THR A 97 12.00 0.04 10.48
N ALA A 98 11.70 1.32 10.79
CA ALA A 98 10.96 2.20 9.85
C ALA A 98 11.75 2.44 8.55
N ALA A 99 13.07 2.52 8.68
CA ALA A 99 14.00 2.66 7.57
C ALA A 99 14.03 1.42 6.65
N GLU A 100 13.76 0.23 7.16
CA GLU A 100 13.82 -1.02 6.40
C GLU A 100 12.57 -1.25 5.52
N ARG A 101 11.48 -0.50 5.72
CA ARG A 101 10.21 -0.71 4.99
C ARG A 101 10.38 -0.75 3.47
N GLY A 102 10.97 0.30 2.90
CA GLY A 102 11.18 0.43 1.46
C GLY A 102 12.09 -0.66 0.91
N PRO A 103 13.32 -0.82 1.44
CA PRO A 103 14.24 -1.87 0.98
C PRO A 103 13.65 -3.28 1.06
N THR A 104 12.99 -3.65 2.15
CA THR A 104 12.46 -5.01 2.38
C THR A 104 11.31 -5.36 1.44
N ILE A 105 10.41 -4.42 1.12
CA ILE A 105 9.33 -4.68 0.14
C ILE A 105 9.85 -4.63 -1.31
N GLN A 106 10.80 -3.75 -1.61
CA GLN A 106 11.38 -3.62 -2.96
C GLN A 106 12.27 -4.81 -3.34
N SER A 107 12.99 -5.39 -2.38
CA SER A 107 13.82 -6.57 -2.60
C SER A 107 13.01 -7.86 -2.75
N GLY A 108 11.73 -7.85 -2.36
CA GLY A 108 10.92 -9.06 -2.26
C GLY A 108 11.26 -9.96 -1.07
N GLU A 109 12.00 -9.45 -0.07
CA GLU A 109 12.25 -10.17 1.19
C GLU A 109 10.94 -10.52 1.92
N VAL A 110 9.92 -9.66 1.80
CA VAL A 110 8.58 -9.86 2.38
C VAL A 110 7.50 -9.79 1.31
N ASP A 111 6.38 -10.50 1.50
CA ASP A 111 5.25 -10.51 0.56
C ASP A 111 4.26 -9.39 0.82
N LEU A 112 4.11 -9.05 2.10
CA LEU A 112 3.18 -8.04 2.57
C LEU A 112 3.88 -7.20 3.63
N LEU A 113 3.71 -5.88 3.57
CA LEU A 113 4.19 -4.97 4.60
C LEU A 113 2.99 -4.37 5.32
N VAL A 114 2.74 -4.83 6.55
CA VAL A 114 1.72 -4.27 7.44
C VAL A 114 2.41 -3.71 8.67
N ARG A 115 2.68 -2.40 8.63
CA ARG A 115 3.32 -1.74 9.74
C ARG A 115 2.96 -0.28 9.85
N THR A 116 2.16 0.03 10.87
CA THR A 116 1.86 1.42 11.26
C THR A 116 3.08 2.12 11.87
#